data_AF-A0A162PR81-F1
#
_entry.id   AF-A0A162PR81-F1
#
_cell.length_a   1.000
_cell.length_b   1.000
_cell.length_c   1.000
_cell.angle_alpha   90.00
_cell.angle_beta   90.00
_cell.angle_gamma   90.00
#
_symmetry.space_group_name_H-M   'P 1'
#
loop_
_entity.id
_entity.type
_entity.pdbx_description
1 polymer ?
#
loop_
_entity_poly.entity_id
_entity_poly.type
_entity_poly.pdbx_seq_one_letter_code
_entity_poly.pdbx_strand_id
1 'polypeptide(L)'
;MSQKKLQFILCIVLLISVPKCCAPPIQQDNDFLTSKLPITSILRTVLLGYLTHIVTIRPRTGITDIPTFYRRILALIWPCGGIGLATGSIYKSLFGDRILGIREYKPFFKSYEKGKIDKEDNKKENSDVETRDKGNDDENTNEADRISQTQVDSASVGLLTVPSISTSECEKDNKEAIKTSELNELHSEASKLRDQLVEYFKKEKYSLKENDNTPYLAAFLHILGPKNAKKIKHCILNDSLVIGFNSSDRLIGSDASCETEEITVIGPGAACKYQRAVKPKDARYMTVDMINQLETAYNMDDTSYVEIFVTAGQLFYTTIECMDLDGDRWAKVIIIIYTTMSILQTLSLIMLHKQMSAFSIKEDEDEKIRNDDGDSTSTEGEDEKTLPNHEDSVSTEDEDKKTQPNDGDSTSVEDGRKHFELSTDILDHEDVSISSMFIGSAASLLIASVCVIGCLIGATIIGYLPK
;
A
#
# COMPACT_ATOMS: atom_id res chain seq x y z
N MET A 1 -1.12 -8.09 -22.76
CA MET A 1 -2.41 -8.39 -23.40
C MET A 1 -3.28 -7.12 -23.32
N SER A 2 -3.76 -6.57 -24.44
CA SER A 2 -4.51 -5.30 -24.44
C SER A 2 -5.80 -5.41 -23.63
N GLN A 3 -6.10 -4.40 -22.80
CA GLN A 3 -7.31 -4.30 -21.95
C GLN A 3 -8.60 -4.56 -22.75
N LYS A 4 -8.62 -4.17 -24.04
CA LYS A 4 -9.75 -4.41 -24.96
C LYS A 4 -9.98 -5.89 -25.28
N LYS A 5 -8.90 -6.67 -25.46
CA LYS A 5 -9.01 -8.12 -25.73
C LYS A 5 -9.53 -8.88 -24.51
N LEU A 6 -9.15 -8.43 -23.31
CA LEU A 6 -9.55 -9.05 -22.06
C LEU A 6 -11.03 -8.75 -21.73
N GLN A 7 -11.49 -7.52 -21.94
CA GLN A 7 -12.92 -7.16 -21.87
C GLN A 7 -13.78 -7.95 -22.86
N PHE A 8 -13.27 -8.19 -24.07
CA PHE A 8 -14.00 -8.97 -25.08
C PHE A 8 -14.17 -10.45 -24.67
N ILE A 9 -13.11 -11.06 -24.12
CA ILE A 9 -13.16 -12.44 -23.59
C ILE A 9 -14.15 -12.53 -22.41
N LEU A 10 -14.13 -11.55 -21.51
CA LEU A 10 -15.07 -11.45 -20.38
C LEU A 10 -16.53 -11.37 -20.87
N CYS A 11 -16.82 -10.50 -21.84
CA CYS A 11 -18.15 -10.38 -22.44
C CYS A 11 -18.61 -11.67 -23.09
N ILE A 12 -17.71 -12.39 -23.79
CA ILE A 12 -18.00 -13.70 -24.37
C ILE A 12 -18.31 -14.74 -23.28
N VAL A 13 -17.54 -14.79 -22.19
CA VAL A 13 -17.80 -15.73 -21.09
C VAL A 13 -19.13 -15.44 -20.41
N LEU A 14 -19.45 -14.17 -20.16
CA LEU A 14 -20.76 -13.76 -19.62
C LEU A 14 -21.89 -14.12 -20.59
N LEU A 15 -21.75 -13.82 -21.89
CA LEU A 15 -22.74 -14.14 -22.92
C LEU A 15 -22.92 -15.64 -23.16
N ILE A 16 -21.91 -16.47 -22.92
CA ILE A 16 -22.04 -17.94 -22.97
C ILE A 16 -22.71 -18.48 -21.71
N SER A 17 -22.56 -17.78 -20.58
CA SER A 17 -23.13 -18.19 -19.29
C SER A 17 -24.61 -17.82 -19.16
N VAL A 18 -25.04 -16.66 -19.69
CA VAL A 18 -26.42 -16.14 -19.59
C VAL A 18 -27.50 -17.04 -20.23
N PRO A 19 -27.32 -17.65 -21.41
CA PRO A 19 -28.34 -18.51 -22.03
C PRO A 19 -28.54 -19.84 -21.29
N LYS A 20 -27.46 -20.36 -20.68
CA LYS A 20 -27.50 -21.59 -19.83
C LYS A 20 -28.05 -21.32 -18.42
N CYS A 21 -28.32 -20.05 -18.16
CA CYS A 21 -28.89 -19.50 -16.97
C CYS A 21 -30.39 -19.21 -17.16
N CYS A 22 -30.98 -19.33 -18.35
CA CYS A 22 -32.46 -19.36 -18.45
C CYS A 22 -32.98 -20.52 -17.58
N ALA A 23 -33.56 -20.20 -16.43
CA ALA A 23 -34.15 -21.20 -15.55
C ALA A 23 -35.19 -21.95 -16.39
N PRO A 24 -35.14 -23.29 -16.49
CA PRO A 24 -36.22 -24.02 -17.11
C PRO A 24 -37.51 -23.60 -16.40
N PRO A 25 -38.62 -23.37 -17.13
CA PRO A 25 -39.87 -22.98 -16.52
C PRO A 25 -40.17 -23.98 -15.41
N ILE A 26 -40.32 -23.47 -14.18
CA ILE A 26 -40.58 -24.29 -13.00
C ILE A 26 -41.83 -25.09 -13.31
N GLN A 27 -41.68 -26.38 -13.57
CA GLN A 27 -42.79 -27.32 -13.54
C GLN A 27 -43.24 -27.35 -12.09
N GLN A 28 -44.27 -26.57 -11.78
CA GLN A 28 -44.97 -26.60 -10.50
C GLN A 28 -45.76 -27.91 -10.47
N ASP A 29 -45.10 -29.00 -10.09
CA ASP A 29 -45.81 -30.19 -9.66
C ASP A 29 -46.55 -29.82 -8.37
N ASN A 30 -47.87 -29.71 -8.49
CA ASN A 30 -48.76 -29.03 -7.54
C ASN A 30 -48.92 -29.69 -6.16
N ASP A 31 -48.22 -30.78 -5.85
CA ASP A 31 -48.63 -31.67 -4.75
C ASP A 31 -47.63 -31.83 -3.60
N PHE A 32 -46.62 -30.96 -3.49
CA PHE A 32 -45.93 -30.81 -2.21
C PHE A 32 -46.15 -29.40 -1.67
N LEU A 33 -46.86 -29.34 -0.54
CA LEU A 33 -46.63 -28.36 0.52
C LEU A 33 -45.18 -28.48 1.02
N THR A 34 -44.20 -28.27 0.14
CA THR A 34 -42.82 -27.97 0.48
C THR A 34 -42.88 -26.59 1.11
N SER A 35 -43.04 -26.65 2.43
CA SER A 35 -42.70 -25.66 3.44
C SER A 35 -41.84 -24.50 2.93
N LYS A 36 -42.10 -23.31 3.46
CA LYS A 36 -41.40 -22.04 3.25
C LYS A 36 -39.85 -22.06 3.41
N LEU A 37 -39.20 -23.22 3.53
CA LEU A 37 -37.80 -23.42 3.89
C LEU A 37 -36.75 -23.01 2.83
N PRO A 38 -36.88 -23.31 1.52
CA PRO A 38 -35.79 -23.04 0.57
C PRO A 38 -35.56 -21.54 0.35
N ILE A 39 -36.65 -20.78 0.17
CA ILE A 39 -36.58 -19.32 -0.03
C ILE A 39 -36.02 -18.64 1.22
N THR A 40 -36.44 -19.07 2.42
CA THR A 40 -35.89 -18.52 3.67
C THR A 40 -34.41 -18.84 3.87
N SER A 41 -33.97 -20.04 3.44
CA SER A 41 -32.55 -20.42 3.51
C SER A 41 -31.71 -19.56 2.57
N ILE A 42 -32.13 -19.45 1.30
CA ILE A 42 -31.44 -18.61 0.30
C ILE A 42 -31.39 -17.15 0.77
N LEU A 43 -32.51 -16.60 1.24
CA LEU A 43 -32.55 -15.22 1.73
C LEU A 43 -31.64 -15.02 2.95
N ARG A 44 -31.58 -15.99 3.87
CA ARG A 44 -30.70 -15.95 5.03
C ARG A 44 -29.23 -15.99 4.63
N THR A 45 -28.85 -16.88 3.71
CA THR A 45 -27.48 -16.99 3.21
C THR A 45 -27.04 -15.74 2.48
N VAL A 46 -27.93 -15.18 1.64
CA VAL A 46 -27.69 -13.90 0.97
C VAL A 46 -27.53 -12.79 2.01
N LEU A 47 -28.46 -12.63 2.95
CA LEU A 47 -28.41 -11.59 3.99
C LEU A 47 -27.14 -11.70 4.85
N LEU A 48 -26.76 -12.91 5.29
CA LEU A 48 -25.52 -13.15 6.04
C LEU A 48 -24.28 -12.82 5.20
N GLY A 49 -24.28 -13.20 3.92
CA GLY A 49 -23.23 -12.83 2.97
C GLY A 49 -23.06 -11.33 2.86
N TYR A 50 -24.18 -10.59 2.73
CA TYR A 50 -24.20 -9.12 2.68
C TYR A 50 -23.75 -8.48 3.98
N LEU A 51 -24.28 -8.90 5.12
CA LEU A 51 -23.90 -8.35 6.43
C LEU A 51 -22.41 -8.54 6.68
N THR A 52 -21.88 -9.71 6.34
CA THR A 52 -20.46 -9.95 6.48
C THR A 52 -19.65 -9.11 5.49
N HIS A 53 -20.08 -9.02 4.23
CA HIS A 53 -19.46 -8.15 3.24
C HIS A 53 -19.35 -6.70 3.73
N ILE A 54 -20.38 -6.17 4.40
CA ILE A 54 -20.39 -4.81 4.96
C ILE A 54 -19.40 -4.65 6.10
N VAL A 55 -19.35 -5.62 7.01
CA VAL A 55 -18.43 -5.62 8.15
C VAL A 55 -16.97 -5.66 7.69
N THR A 56 -16.71 -6.32 6.58
CA THR A 56 -15.36 -6.54 6.04
C THR A 56 -14.90 -5.43 5.10
N ILE A 57 -15.78 -4.47 4.76
CA ILE A 57 -15.37 -3.23 4.11
C ILE A 57 -14.43 -2.49 5.04
N ARG A 58 -13.22 -2.27 4.50
CA ARG A 58 -12.17 -1.53 5.18
C ARG A 58 -12.67 -0.16 5.63
N PRO A 59 -12.59 0.15 6.93
CA PRO A 59 -12.79 1.50 7.40
C PRO A 59 -11.66 2.37 6.85
N ARG A 60 -12.01 3.54 6.31
CA ARG A 60 -11.02 4.58 6.05
C ARG A 60 -10.88 5.41 7.32
N THR A 61 -9.64 5.65 7.69
CA THR A 61 -9.21 6.57 8.74
C THR A 61 -8.65 7.82 8.08
N GLY A 62 -8.86 8.99 8.70
CA GLY A 62 -8.40 10.27 8.17
C GLY A 62 -9.50 11.09 7.48
N ILE A 63 -9.07 12.10 6.73
CA ILE A 63 -9.96 13.05 6.08
C ILE A 63 -10.41 12.46 4.76
N THR A 64 -11.71 12.22 4.63
CA THR A 64 -12.29 11.61 3.44
C THR A 64 -13.62 12.24 3.12
N ASP A 65 -13.89 12.44 1.83
CA ASP A 65 -15.18 12.95 1.36
C ASP A 65 -16.36 12.05 1.76
N ILE A 66 -16.11 10.75 1.90
CA ILE A 66 -17.14 9.74 2.16
C ILE A 66 -16.83 8.97 3.44
N PRO A 67 -17.56 9.24 4.55
CA PRO A 67 -17.40 8.51 5.80
C PRO A 67 -17.53 6.99 5.61
N THR A 68 -16.82 6.23 6.45
CA THR A 68 -16.85 4.76 6.41
C THR A 68 -18.27 4.19 6.47
N PHE A 69 -19.15 4.75 7.29
CA PHE A 69 -20.54 4.32 7.38
C PHE A 69 -21.26 4.46 6.02
N TYR A 70 -21.09 5.60 5.34
CA TYR A 70 -21.71 5.81 4.03
C TYR A 70 -21.13 4.87 2.97
N ARG A 71 -19.81 4.61 2.99
CA ARG A 71 -19.19 3.60 2.09
C ARG A 71 -19.77 2.20 2.30
N ARG A 72 -20.03 1.83 3.57
CA ARG A 72 -20.69 0.57 3.93
C ARG A 72 -22.12 0.49 3.40
N ILE A 73 -22.90 1.57 3.52
CA ILE A 73 -24.25 1.66 2.94
C ILE A 73 -24.20 1.61 1.41
N LEU A 74 -23.26 2.32 0.77
CA LEU A 74 -23.09 2.26 -0.68
C LEU A 74 -22.74 0.85 -1.17
N ALA A 75 -21.89 0.12 -0.45
CA ALA A 75 -21.56 -1.25 -0.80
C ALA A 75 -22.70 -2.24 -0.50
N LEU A 76 -23.58 -1.93 0.46
CA LEU A 76 -24.83 -2.68 0.64
C LEU A 76 -25.74 -2.52 -0.59
N ILE A 77 -25.90 -1.29 -1.09
CA ILE A 77 -26.70 -0.99 -2.29
C ILE A 77 -26.01 -1.53 -3.55
N TRP A 78 -24.69 -1.45 -3.60
CA TRP A 78 -23.85 -1.77 -4.75
C TRP A 78 -22.64 -2.65 -4.34
N PRO A 79 -22.84 -3.97 -4.18
CA PRO A 79 -21.78 -4.89 -3.76
C PRO A 79 -20.52 -4.76 -4.60
N CYS A 80 -20.66 -4.69 -5.92
CA CYS A 80 -19.52 -4.60 -6.85
C CYS A 80 -18.54 -3.46 -6.49
N GLY A 81 -19.00 -2.38 -5.84
CA GLY A 81 -18.13 -1.31 -5.35
C GLY A 81 -17.11 -1.79 -4.31
N GLY A 82 -17.49 -2.72 -3.44
CA GLY A 82 -16.59 -3.34 -2.46
C GLY A 82 -15.44 -4.12 -3.10
N ILE A 83 -15.65 -4.75 -4.26
CA ILE A 83 -14.58 -5.44 -5.00
C ILE A 83 -13.57 -4.42 -5.52
N GLY A 84 -14.03 -3.31 -6.11
CA GLY A 84 -13.15 -2.23 -6.59
C GLY A 84 -12.28 -1.67 -5.47
N LEU A 85 -12.84 -1.49 -4.28
CA LEU A 85 -12.10 -1.05 -3.09
C LEU A 85 -11.05 -2.08 -2.63
N ALA A 86 -11.40 -3.36 -2.63
CA ALA A 86 -10.49 -4.45 -2.27
C ALA A 86 -9.33 -4.56 -3.28
N THR A 87 -9.63 -4.55 -4.59
CA THR A 87 -8.64 -4.57 -5.66
C THR A 87 -7.74 -3.34 -5.62
N GLY A 88 -8.29 -2.15 -5.37
CA GLY A 88 -7.49 -0.93 -5.20
C GLY A 88 -6.51 -1.05 -4.03
N SER A 89 -6.96 -1.62 -2.90
CA SER A 89 -6.08 -1.87 -1.74
C SER A 89 -4.98 -2.89 -2.02
N ILE A 90 -5.31 -3.97 -2.74
CA ILE A 90 -4.34 -4.98 -3.21
C ILE A 90 -3.31 -4.32 -4.13
N TYR A 91 -3.77 -3.52 -5.10
CA TYR A 91 -2.92 -2.78 -6.02
C TYR A 91 -1.97 -1.85 -5.26
N LYS A 92 -2.48 -1.04 -4.34
CA LYS A 92 -1.67 -0.15 -3.51
C LYS A 92 -0.60 -0.92 -2.72
N SER A 93 -0.92 -2.08 -2.16
CA SER A 93 0.06 -2.93 -1.45
C SER A 93 1.17 -3.45 -2.38
N LEU A 94 0.80 -3.99 -3.54
CA LEU A 94 1.74 -4.60 -4.49
C LEU A 94 2.64 -3.56 -5.19
N PHE A 95 2.07 -2.40 -5.53
CA PHE A 95 2.76 -1.32 -6.24
C PHE A 95 3.17 -0.17 -5.34
N GLY A 96 3.12 -0.35 -4.02
CA GLY A 96 3.42 0.70 -3.04
C GLY A 96 4.78 1.37 -3.26
N ASP A 97 5.82 0.57 -3.53
CA ASP A 97 7.16 1.13 -3.79
C ASP A 97 7.20 1.98 -5.07
N ARG A 98 6.35 1.70 -6.06
CA ARG A 98 6.23 2.52 -7.28
C ARG A 98 5.45 3.80 -6.99
N ILE A 99 4.33 3.69 -6.28
CA ILE A 99 3.47 4.84 -5.91
C ILE A 99 4.26 5.86 -5.11
N LEU A 100 5.13 5.40 -4.20
CA LEU A 100 6.00 6.24 -3.38
C LEU A 100 7.27 6.70 -4.10
N GLY A 101 7.50 6.30 -5.36
CA GLY A 101 8.74 6.62 -6.11
C GLY A 101 10.00 5.89 -5.64
N ILE A 102 9.94 5.07 -4.58
CA ILE A 102 11.12 4.43 -3.99
C ILE A 102 11.62 3.18 -4.75
N ARG A 103 10.88 2.72 -5.77
CA ARG A 103 11.23 1.50 -6.54
C ARG A 103 12.59 1.60 -7.22
N GLU A 104 12.97 2.80 -7.68
CA GLU A 104 14.19 3.05 -8.44
C GLU A 104 15.46 2.77 -7.61
N TYR A 105 15.38 2.88 -6.28
CA TYR A 105 16.52 2.70 -5.38
C TYR A 105 16.78 1.23 -4.98
N LYS A 106 15.90 0.29 -5.36
CA LYS A 106 16.07 -1.15 -5.03
C LYS A 106 17.40 -1.77 -5.49
N PRO A 107 17.91 -1.51 -6.72
CA PRO A 107 19.20 -2.05 -7.15
C PRO A 107 20.37 -1.57 -6.29
N PHE A 108 20.32 -0.31 -5.85
CA PHE A 108 21.32 0.25 -4.94
C PHE A 108 21.31 -0.49 -3.60
N PHE A 109 20.15 -0.61 -2.94
CA PHE A 109 20.06 -1.30 -1.64
C PHE A 109 20.54 -2.75 -1.72
N LYS A 110 20.21 -3.47 -2.80
CA LYS A 110 20.70 -4.84 -3.02
C LYS A 110 22.23 -4.92 -3.11
N SER A 111 22.86 -3.89 -3.68
CA SER A 111 24.33 -3.82 -3.81
C SER A 111 24.97 -3.39 -2.48
N TYR A 112 24.32 -2.48 -1.77
CA TYR A 112 24.72 -2.00 -0.44
C TYR A 112 24.71 -3.12 0.61
N GLU A 113 23.65 -3.93 0.67
CA GLU A 113 23.54 -5.08 1.58
C GLU A 113 24.63 -6.13 1.32
N LYS A 114 24.92 -6.44 0.05
CA LYS A 114 26.02 -7.35 -0.31
C LYS A 114 27.37 -6.82 0.17
N GLY A 115 27.64 -5.53 -0.05
CA GLY A 115 28.87 -4.91 0.40
C GLY A 115 29.01 -4.82 1.93
N LYS A 116 27.91 -4.80 2.69
CA LYS A 116 27.93 -4.94 4.16
C LYS A 116 28.34 -6.35 4.57
N ILE A 117 27.74 -7.38 3.95
CA ILE A 117 28.03 -8.80 4.24
C ILE A 117 29.50 -9.12 3.98
N ASP A 118 30.03 -8.72 2.81
CA ASP A 118 31.42 -8.99 2.44
C ASP A 118 32.42 -8.34 3.44
N LYS A 119 32.08 -7.17 4.00
CA LYS A 119 32.93 -6.50 5.01
C LYS A 119 32.89 -7.19 6.37
N GLU A 120 31.74 -7.73 6.76
CA GLU A 120 31.60 -8.48 8.01
C GLU A 120 32.34 -9.81 7.97
N ASP A 121 32.24 -10.54 6.85
CA ASP A 121 32.94 -11.82 6.65
C ASP A 121 34.47 -11.62 6.68
N ASN A 122 34.99 -10.61 5.98
CA ASN A 122 36.41 -10.28 5.98
C ASN A 122 36.93 -9.80 7.35
N LYS A 123 36.07 -9.17 8.17
CA LYS A 123 36.46 -8.76 9.53
C LYS A 123 36.62 -9.96 10.45
N LYS A 124 35.77 -10.98 10.29
CA LYS A 124 35.81 -12.21 11.10
C LYS A 124 36.98 -13.10 10.75
N GLU A 125 37.32 -13.22 9.47
CA GLU A 125 38.48 -14.00 9.02
C GLU A 125 39.80 -13.42 9.55
N ASN A 126 39.93 -12.09 9.59
CA ASN A 126 41.13 -11.43 10.14
C ASN A 126 41.23 -11.51 11.67
N SER A 127 40.10 -11.56 12.41
CA SER A 127 40.15 -11.70 13.88
C SER A 127 40.57 -13.11 14.33
N ASP A 128 40.25 -14.16 13.56
CA ASP A 128 40.60 -15.54 13.93
C ASP A 128 42.09 -15.86 13.68
N VAL A 129 42.76 -15.10 12.81
CA VAL A 129 44.19 -15.27 12.51
C VAL A 129 45.09 -14.66 13.60
N GLU A 130 44.66 -13.60 14.30
CA GLU A 130 45.46 -12.97 15.36
C GLU A 130 45.51 -13.76 16.68
N THR A 131 44.61 -14.73 16.91
CA THR A 131 44.61 -15.55 18.13
C THR A 131 45.43 -16.84 18.08
N ARG A 132 46.07 -17.17 16.95
CA ARG A 132 46.76 -18.47 16.78
C ARG A 132 48.28 -18.44 16.89
N ASP A 133 48.89 -17.28 17.13
CA ASP A 133 50.37 -17.12 17.18
C ASP A 133 50.90 -16.64 18.54
N LYS A 134 50.25 -17.09 19.64
CA LYS A 134 50.85 -17.05 20.99
C LYS A 134 50.83 -18.44 21.61
N GLY A 135 51.67 -19.31 21.04
CA GLY A 135 52.19 -20.46 21.76
C GLY A 135 53.36 -20.03 22.64
N ASN A 136 53.29 -20.44 23.91
CA ASN A 136 54.38 -20.62 24.89
C ASN A 136 55.04 -19.36 25.47
N ASP A 137 54.67 -18.99 26.70
CA ASP A 137 55.34 -19.48 27.92
C ASP A 137 54.56 -18.98 29.16
N ASP A 138 54.75 -19.69 30.29
CA ASP A 138 54.26 -19.39 31.66
C ASP A 138 53.00 -20.11 32.16
N GLU A 139 53.21 -21.40 32.40
CA GLU A 139 52.88 -22.12 33.63
C GLU A 139 52.96 -21.23 34.91
N ASN A 140 51.83 -20.89 35.56
CA ASN A 140 51.64 -21.07 37.02
C ASN A 140 50.29 -20.56 37.58
N THR A 141 49.65 -21.42 38.37
CA THR A 141 48.84 -21.15 39.58
C THR A 141 47.73 -20.10 39.55
N ASN A 142 46.46 -20.54 39.55
CA ASN A 142 45.70 -20.70 40.81
C ASN A 142 44.26 -21.15 40.51
N GLU A 143 43.98 -22.36 40.98
CA GLU A 143 42.70 -23.04 40.96
C GLU A 143 42.07 -22.89 42.36
N ALA A 144 41.19 -21.90 42.54
CA ALA A 144 40.22 -21.80 43.64
C ALA A 144 39.19 -20.70 43.32
N ASP A 145 37.93 -20.91 43.73
CA ASP A 145 36.71 -20.10 43.50
C ASP A 145 36.14 -20.19 42.08
N ARG A 146 35.35 -21.19 41.65
CA ARG A 146 34.27 -21.97 42.27
C ARG A 146 33.15 -21.15 42.97
N ILE A 147 32.01 -21.13 42.26
CA ILE A 147 30.61 -21.17 42.75
C ILE A 147 29.93 -19.82 43.00
N SER A 148 29.10 -19.42 42.04
CA SER A 148 27.71 -19.02 42.33
C SER A 148 26.89 -18.97 41.04
N GLN A 149 26.42 -20.15 40.63
CA GLN A 149 25.33 -20.36 39.69
C GLN A 149 24.05 -20.30 40.53
N THR A 150 23.31 -19.19 40.48
CA THR A 150 21.99 -19.09 41.14
C THR A 150 20.92 -19.23 40.08
N GLN A 151 20.51 -20.48 39.87
CA GLN A 151 19.30 -20.86 39.17
C GLN A 151 18.13 -20.59 40.12
N VAL A 152 17.28 -19.62 39.80
CA VAL A 152 16.00 -19.41 40.50
C VAL A 152 14.89 -19.89 39.58
N ASP A 153 14.53 -21.16 39.76
CA ASP A 153 13.21 -21.65 39.40
C ASP A 153 12.20 -21.02 40.38
N SER A 154 11.16 -20.39 39.86
CA SER A 154 10.01 -19.98 40.67
C SER A 154 8.72 -20.32 39.95
N ALA A 155 8.23 -21.50 40.30
CA ALA A 155 6.84 -21.90 40.13
C ALA A 155 6.01 -21.37 41.31
N SER A 156 4.91 -20.70 40.97
CA SER A 156 3.63 -20.60 41.69
C SER A 156 3.59 -20.69 43.22
N VAL A 157 3.34 -19.56 43.88
CA VAL A 157 2.37 -19.49 45.01
C VAL A 157 1.63 -18.15 44.92
N GLY A 158 0.31 -18.21 44.78
CA GLY A 158 -0.56 -17.05 44.84
C GLY A 158 -0.58 -16.45 46.25
N LEU A 159 -0.27 -15.16 46.36
CA LEU A 159 -0.55 -14.37 47.55
C LEU A 159 -0.82 -12.92 47.12
N LEU A 160 -1.98 -12.41 47.53
CA LEU A 160 -2.44 -11.03 47.35
C LEU A 160 -1.42 -10.03 47.91
N THR A 161 -0.59 -9.44 47.06
CA THR A 161 0.23 -8.27 47.39
C THR A 161 -0.44 -7.00 46.88
N VAL A 162 -0.74 -6.13 47.84
CA VAL A 162 -1.19 -4.75 47.66
C VAL A 162 -0.16 -3.99 46.83
N PRO A 163 -0.54 -3.23 45.77
CA PRO A 163 0.42 -2.49 44.96
C PRO A 163 0.95 -1.30 45.76
N SER A 164 2.23 -1.34 46.13
CA SER A 164 2.93 -0.20 46.71
C SER A 164 3.24 0.81 45.61
N ILE A 165 2.40 1.84 45.51
CA ILE A 165 2.59 3.02 44.66
C ILE A 165 3.55 3.96 45.40
N SER A 166 4.86 3.88 45.14
CA SER A 166 5.79 5.02 45.33
C SER A 166 7.26 4.67 45.03
N THR A 167 7.61 4.35 43.78
CA THR A 167 8.98 4.49 43.25
C THR A 167 8.93 4.24 41.74
N SER A 168 8.76 5.26 40.91
CA SER A 168 8.96 5.08 39.45
C SER A 168 9.27 6.34 38.63
N GLU A 169 9.42 7.54 39.23
CA GLU A 169 9.69 8.75 38.44
C GLU A 169 11.13 8.76 37.88
N CYS A 170 12.16 8.42 38.68
CA CYS A 170 13.54 8.38 38.17
C CYS A 170 13.84 7.29 37.13
N GLU A 171 13.05 6.21 37.04
CA GLU A 171 13.30 5.14 36.05
C GLU A 171 12.72 5.49 34.66
N LYS A 172 11.81 6.47 34.59
CA LYS A 172 11.25 6.94 33.32
C LYS A 172 12.24 7.84 32.58
N ASP A 173 12.91 8.75 33.28
CA ASP A 173 13.83 9.72 32.68
C ASP A 173 15.01 9.04 31.96
N ASN A 174 15.56 7.96 32.53
CA ASN A 174 16.65 7.20 31.90
C ASN A 174 16.19 6.45 30.63
N LYS A 175 14.95 5.97 30.58
CA LYS A 175 14.41 5.26 29.41
C LYS A 175 14.12 6.21 28.24
N GLU A 176 13.76 7.45 28.53
CA GLU A 176 13.55 8.47 27.48
C GLU A 176 14.86 8.90 26.85
N ALA A 177 15.90 9.14 27.65
CA ALA A 177 17.22 9.53 27.13
C ALA A 177 17.84 8.49 26.17
N ILE A 178 17.70 7.19 26.49
CA ILE A 178 18.20 6.10 25.62
C ILE A 178 17.46 6.09 24.28
N LYS A 179 16.13 6.22 24.29
CA LYS A 179 15.32 6.26 23.06
C LYS A 179 15.68 7.42 22.16
N THR A 180 15.91 8.61 22.72
CA THR A 180 16.31 9.78 21.94
C THR A 180 17.68 9.58 21.27
N SER A 181 18.61 8.89 21.93
CA SER A 181 19.92 8.58 21.34
C SER A 181 19.80 7.63 20.15
N GLU A 182 19.01 6.56 20.28
CA GLU A 182 18.78 5.59 19.20
C GLU A 182 18.11 6.23 17.98
N LEU A 183 17.11 7.09 18.21
CA LEU A 183 16.43 7.89 17.17
C LEU A 183 17.42 8.76 16.38
N ASN A 184 18.29 9.47 17.09
CA ASN A 184 19.27 10.35 16.44
C ASN A 184 20.30 9.56 15.63
N GLU A 185 20.71 8.38 16.10
CA GLU A 185 21.58 7.48 15.35
C GLU A 185 20.92 7.01 14.06
N LEU A 186 19.65 6.61 14.13
CA LEU A 186 18.84 6.21 12.97
C LEU A 186 18.74 7.33 11.93
N HIS A 187 18.39 8.56 12.35
CA HIS A 187 18.29 9.71 11.45
C HIS A 187 19.63 10.09 10.81
N SER A 188 20.72 9.93 11.56
CA SER A 188 22.09 10.15 11.07
C SER A 188 22.48 9.10 10.03
N GLU A 189 22.18 7.82 10.27
CA GLU A 189 22.40 6.75 9.29
C GLU A 189 21.55 6.97 8.03
N ALA A 190 20.29 7.39 8.19
CA ALA A 190 19.39 7.71 7.07
C ALA A 190 19.92 8.85 6.21
N SER A 191 20.46 9.88 6.84
CA SER A 191 21.08 11.02 6.14
C SER A 191 22.33 10.59 5.35
N LYS A 192 23.22 9.79 5.97
CA LYS A 192 24.41 9.25 5.28
C LYS A 192 24.02 8.37 4.09
N LEU A 193 23.02 7.51 4.26
CA LEU A 193 22.55 6.61 3.21
C LEU A 193 21.86 7.37 2.07
N ARG A 194 21.09 8.42 2.39
CA ARG A 194 20.55 9.37 1.40
C ARG A 194 21.66 9.98 0.55
N ASP A 195 22.72 10.49 1.17
CA ASP A 195 23.80 11.15 0.44
C ASP A 195 24.49 10.17 -0.53
N GLN A 196 24.69 8.92 -0.11
CA GLN A 196 25.22 7.85 -0.97
C GLN A 196 24.27 7.50 -2.13
N LEU A 197 22.95 7.45 -1.88
CA LEU A 197 21.94 7.24 -2.92
C LEU A 197 21.95 8.37 -3.95
N VAL A 198 22.00 9.62 -3.48
CA VAL A 198 22.04 10.80 -4.36
C VAL A 198 23.31 10.79 -5.23
N GLU A 199 24.46 10.46 -4.65
CA GLU A 199 25.70 10.31 -5.42
C GLU A 199 25.63 9.19 -6.46
N TYR A 200 25.03 8.05 -6.09
CA TYR A 200 24.81 6.93 -7.01
C TYR A 200 23.92 7.33 -8.20
N PHE A 201 22.79 7.99 -7.93
CA PHE A 201 21.87 8.45 -8.98
C PHE A 201 22.47 9.54 -9.87
N LYS A 202 23.28 10.45 -9.31
CA LYS A 202 24.05 11.42 -10.08
C LYS A 202 25.00 10.74 -11.08
N LYS A 203 25.64 9.63 -10.68
CA LYS A 203 26.52 8.83 -11.57
C LYS A 203 25.74 8.15 -12.70
N GLU A 204 24.51 7.70 -12.44
CA GLU A 204 23.64 7.09 -13.44
C GLU A 204 22.92 8.11 -14.36
N LYS A 205 23.20 9.42 -14.20
CA LYS A 205 22.63 10.52 -15.00
C LYS A 205 21.11 10.70 -14.83
N TYR A 206 20.53 10.28 -13.70
CA TYR A 206 19.14 10.61 -13.38
C TYR A 206 19.05 12.01 -12.76
N SER A 207 18.10 12.82 -13.23
CA SER A 207 17.79 14.13 -12.67
C SER A 207 16.75 14.00 -11.56
N LEU A 208 17.14 14.27 -10.30
CA LEU A 208 16.18 14.43 -9.20
C LEU A 208 15.48 15.78 -9.35
N LYS A 209 14.17 15.81 -9.12
CA LYS A 209 13.42 17.06 -9.11
C LYS A 209 13.83 17.88 -7.89
N GLU A 210 13.75 19.20 -8.02
CA GLU A 210 13.90 20.10 -6.88
C GLU A 210 12.86 19.75 -5.81
N ASN A 211 13.29 19.68 -4.54
CA ASN A 211 12.49 19.28 -3.38
C ASN A 211 12.01 17.81 -3.35
N ASP A 212 12.51 16.94 -4.23
CA ASP A 212 12.22 15.51 -4.16
C ASP A 212 13.05 14.83 -3.07
N ASN A 213 12.41 14.55 -1.94
CA ASN A 213 12.99 13.84 -0.80
C ASN A 213 12.78 12.31 -0.88
N THR A 214 12.38 11.77 -2.05
CA THR A 214 12.28 10.30 -2.26
C THR A 214 13.56 9.55 -1.85
N PRO A 215 14.80 10.02 -2.15
CA PRO A 215 16.01 9.32 -1.70
C PRO A 215 16.09 9.19 -0.17
N TYR A 216 15.66 10.22 0.56
CA TYR A 216 15.65 10.19 2.03
C TYR A 216 14.56 9.24 2.55
N LEU A 217 13.35 9.32 2.00
CA LEU A 217 12.27 8.40 2.35
C LEU A 217 12.66 6.93 2.08
N ALA A 218 13.33 6.65 0.97
CA ALA A 218 13.81 5.32 0.64
C ALA A 218 14.88 4.83 1.64
N ALA A 219 15.86 5.68 1.97
CA ALA A 219 16.90 5.38 2.95
C ALA A 219 16.30 5.12 4.35
N PHE A 220 15.39 6.00 4.79
CA PHE A 220 14.70 5.91 6.06
C PHE A 220 13.90 4.61 6.19
N LEU A 221 13.11 4.25 5.16
CA LEU A 221 12.37 2.99 5.13
C LEU A 221 13.31 1.77 5.08
N HIS A 222 14.47 1.88 4.44
CA HIS A 222 15.44 0.78 4.42
C HIS A 222 16.03 0.50 5.81
N ILE A 223 16.45 1.54 6.53
CA ILE A 223 17.09 1.42 7.85
C ILE A 223 16.13 0.91 8.91
N LEU A 224 14.85 1.32 8.88
CA LEU A 224 13.81 0.79 9.77
C LEU A 224 13.57 -0.72 9.61
N GLY A 225 14.03 -1.31 8.50
CA GLY A 225 13.88 -2.72 8.19
C GLY A 225 12.51 -3.05 7.59
N PRO A 226 12.40 -4.23 6.93
CA PRO A 226 11.26 -4.55 6.06
C PRO A 226 9.92 -4.61 6.79
N LYS A 227 9.90 -5.00 8.08
CA LYS A 227 8.67 -5.10 8.87
C LYS A 227 8.08 -3.73 9.19
N ASN A 228 8.88 -2.82 9.74
CA ASN A 228 8.43 -1.48 10.13
C ASN A 228 8.17 -0.61 8.89
N ALA A 229 9.04 -0.71 7.88
CA ALA A 229 8.87 -0.05 6.61
C ALA A 229 7.55 -0.43 5.93
N LYS A 230 7.15 -1.72 5.98
CA LYS A 230 5.87 -2.17 5.43
C LYS A 230 4.69 -1.46 6.10
N LYS A 231 4.71 -1.31 7.43
CA LYS A 231 3.65 -0.63 8.18
C LYS A 231 3.57 0.87 7.88
N ILE A 232 4.70 1.57 7.84
CA ILE A 232 4.74 2.99 7.46
C ILE A 232 4.25 3.17 6.03
N LYS A 233 4.69 2.32 5.09
CA LYS A 233 4.17 2.32 3.72
C LYS A 233 2.66 2.11 3.68
N HIS A 234 2.14 1.16 4.46
CA HIS A 234 0.70 0.96 4.56
C HIS A 234 -0.03 2.20 5.06
N CYS A 235 0.55 2.92 6.03
CA CYS A 235 0.01 4.18 6.52
C CYS A 235 -0.13 5.24 5.44
N ILE A 236 0.95 5.45 4.67
CA ILE A 236 0.95 6.42 3.57
C ILE A 236 -0.05 5.99 2.49
N LEU A 237 -0.01 4.72 2.08
CA LEU A 237 -0.80 4.19 0.96
C LEU A 237 -2.31 4.10 1.28
N ASN A 238 -2.69 3.91 2.55
CA ASN A 238 -4.10 3.87 2.95
C ASN A 238 -4.78 5.25 2.95
N ASP A 239 -4.06 6.33 2.63
CA ASP A 239 -4.53 7.71 2.75
C ASP A 239 -4.84 8.09 4.22
N SER A 240 -4.20 7.42 5.19
CA SER A 240 -4.38 7.69 6.63
C SER A 240 -3.34 8.65 7.19
N LEU A 241 -2.40 9.10 6.35
CA LEU A 241 -1.42 10.10 6.73
C LEU A 241 -2.03 11.50 6.55
N VAL A 242 -1.98 12.29 7.60
CA VAL A 242 -2.42 13.69 7.60
C VAL A 242 -1.29 14.60 8.09
N ILE A 243 -1.31 15.87 7.69
CA ILE A 243 -0.43 16.91 8.17
C ILE A 243 -1.22 17.83 9.09
N GLY A 244 -0.76 17.99 10.33
CA GLY A 244 -1.27 18.91 11.32
C GLY A 244 -0.64 20.29 11.19
N PHE A 245 -1.48 21.33 11.19
CA PHE A 245 -1.05 22.73 11.13
C PHE A 245 -1.99 23.65 11.95
N ASN A 246 -1.49 24.82 12.35
CA ASN A 246 -2.24 25.78 13.20
C ASN A 246 -2.77 27.01 12.44
N SER A 247 -2.20 27.33 11.26
CA SER A 247 -2.52 28.54 10.51
C SER A 247 -3.82 28.36 9.72
N SER A 248 -4.83 29.22 9.95
CA SER A 248 -6.09 29.21 9.19
C SER A 248 -5.90 29.60 7.73
N ASP A 249 -4.86 30.38 7.41
CA ASP A 249 -4.60 30.87 6.04
C ASP A 249 -4.36 29.72 5.04
N ARG A 250 -3.96 28.56 5.55
CA ARG A 250 -3.73 27.34 4.75
C ARG A 250 -5.00 26.58 4.37
N LEU A 251 -6.18 27.02 4.83
CA LEU A 251 -7.48 26.43 4.46
C LEU A 251 -7.92 26.81 3.04
N ILE A 252 -7.27 27.79 2.40
CA ILE A 252 -7.73 28.40 1.14
C ILE A 252 -7.34 27.55 -0.10
N GLY A 253 -6.49 26.52 0.05
CA GLY A 253 -6.18 25.57 -1.01
C GLY A 253 -7.18 24.41 -1.06
N SER A 254 -7.49 23.91 -2.26
CA SER A 254 -8.49 22.86 -2.58
C SER A 254 -8.30 21.49 -1.91
N ASP A 255 -7.42 21.36 -0.93
CA ASP A 255 -7.16 20.11 -0.25
C ASP A 255 -8.15 19.91 0.90
N ALA A 256 -8.68 18.68 0.99
CA ALA A 256 -9.56 18.27 2.06
C ALA A 256 -8.84 18.46 3.42
N SER A 257 -9.24 19.52 4.11
CA SER A 257 -8.79 19.87 5.45
C SER A 257 -9.99 19.87 6.40
N CYS A 258 -9.74 19.54 7.65
CA CYS A 258 -10.76 19.51 8.69
C CYS A 258 -10.17 19.96 10.03
N GLU A 259 -11.03 20.25 10.99
CA GLU A 259 -10.59 20.47 12.36
C GLU A 259 -10.13 19.15 12.97
N THR A 260 -9.10 19.18 13.80
CA THR A 260 -8.58 17.99 14.48
C THR A 260 -9.66 17.31 15.34
N GLU A 261 -10.58 18.08 15.91
CA GLU A 261 -11.68 17.56 16.75
C GLU A 261 -12.68 16.69 15.98
N GLU A 262 -12.74 16.82 14.65
CA GLU A 262 -13.66 16.06 13.80
C GLU A 262 -13.14 14.65 13.46
N ILE A 263 -11.85 14.39 13.68
CA ILE A 263 -11.20 13.12 13.32
C ILE A 263 -10.35 12.55 14.46
N THR A 264 -10.32 11.22 14.55
CA THR A 264 -9.41 10.55 15.49
C THR A 264 -8.02 10.45 14.87
N VAL A 265 -7.11 11.32 15.31
CA VAL A 265 -5.70 11.34 14.91
C VAL A 265 -4.79 11.02 16.08
N ILE A 266 -3.63 10.43 15.77
CA ILE A 266 -2.53 10.25 16.71
C ILE A 266 -1.22 10.66 16.04
N GLY A 267 -0.17 10.90 16.81
CA GLY A 267 1.14 11.34 16.31
C GLY A 267 1.44 12.80 16.66
N PRO A 268 2.63 13.30 16.27
CA PRO A 268 3.09 14.62 16.69
C PRO A 268 2.19 15.78 16.23
N GLY A 269 1.57 15.67 15.06
CA GLY A 269 0.66 16.68 14.52
C GLY A 269 -0.74 16.65 15.12
N ALA A 270 -1.07 15.68 15.98
CA ALA A 270 -2.39 15.60 16.62
C ALA A 270 -2.67 16.76 17.60
N ALA A 271 -1.62 17.47 18.04
CA ALA A 271 -1.76 18.67 18.86
C ALA A 271 -2.11 19.93 18.04
N CYS A 272 -2.06 19.86 16.70
CA CYS A 272 -2.40 20.98 15.83
C CYS A 272 -3.92 21.18 15.74
N LYS A 273 -4.35 22.40 15.38
CA LYS A 273 -5.78 22.73 15.28
C LYS A 273 -6.46 22.13 14.05
N TYR A 274 -5.76 22.09 12.93
CA TYR A 274 -6.27 21.63 11.65
C TYR A 274 -5.45 20.46 11.12
N GLN A 275 -6.08 19.64 10.29
CA GLN A 275 -5.48 18.48 9.65
C GLN A 275 -5.72 18.58 8.14
N ARG A 276 -4.75 18.13 7.34
CA ARG A 276 -4.86 18.02 5.87
C ARG A 276 -4.45 16.62 5.42
N ALA A 277 -5.21 16.00 4.51
CA ALA A 277 -4.85 14.71 3.95
C ALA A 277 -3.57 14.81 3.10
N VAL A 278 -2.66 13.83 3.23
CA VAL A 278 -1.50 13.69 2.36
C VAL A 278 -1.81 12.64 1.31
N LYS A 279 -1.76 13.00 0.02
CA LYS A 279 -1.87 11.98 -1.03
C LYS A 279 -0.59 11.15 -1.04
N PRO A 280 -0.64 9.84 -1.30
CA PRO A 280 0.54 8.98 -1.29
C PRO A 280 1.67 9.45 -2.21
N LYS A 281 1.34 10.12 -3.31
CA LYS A 281 2.32 10.69 -4.25
C LYS A 281 3.05 11.92 -3.71
N ASP A 282 2.41 12.65 -2.81
CA ASP A 282 2.96 13.88 -2.24
C ASP A 282 3.89 13.57 -1.07
N ALA A 283 3.85 12.33 -0.57
CA ALA A 283 4.74 11.85 0.48
C ALA A 283 6.23 12.00 0.15
N ARG A 284 6.60 12.01 -1.13
CA ARG A 284 7.98 12.22 -1.57
C ARG A 284 8.48 13.66 -1.40
N TYR A 285 7.56 14.62 -1.27
CA TYR A 285 7.88 16.03 -1.08
C TYR A 285 7.85 16.45 0.39
N MET A 286 7.59 15.50 1.31
CA MET A 286 7.73 15.77 2.74
C MET A 286 9.18 16.16 3.05
N THR A 287 9.35 17.10 3.98
CA THR A 287 10.66 17.49 4.47
C THR A 287 11.32 16.33 5.23
N VAL A 288 12.61 16.48 5.51
CA VAL A 288 13.36 15.51 6.32
C VAL A 288 12.73 15.34 7.71
N ASP A 289 12.32 16.43 8.35
CA ASP A 289 11.76 16.39 9.70
C ASP A 289 10.36 15.77 9.72
N MET A 290 9.54 16.03 8.70
CA MET A 290 8.27 15.35 8.51
C MET A 290 8.44 13.84 8.29
N ILE A 291 9.45 13.42 7.49
CA ILE A 291 9.75 11.99 7.27
C ILE A 291 10.22 11.35 8.58
N ASN A 292 11.05 12.02 9.38
CA ASN A 292 11.53 11.50 10.67
C ASN A 292 10.37 11.22 11.64
N GLN A 293 9.35 12.07 11.65
CA GLN A 293 8.16 11.86 12.48
C GLN A 293 7.40 10.55 12.15
N LEU A 294 7.53 10.02 10.93
CA LEU A 294 6.91 8.74 10.53
C LEU A 294 7.45 7.54 11.31
N GLU A 295 8.58 7.67 12.02
CA GLU A 295 9.12 6.57 12.81
C GLU A 295 8.05 6.03 13.77
N THR A 296 7.26 6.89 14.40
CA THR A 296 6.25 6.43 15.36
C THR A 296 5.00 5.80 14.71
N ALA A 297 4.84 5.94 13.38
CA ALA A 297 3.66 5.48 12.65
C ALA A 297 3.56 3.95 12.53
N TYR A 298 4.66 3.20 12.65
CA TYR A 298 4.61 1.72 12.56
C TYR A 298 3.83 1.07 13.72
N ASN A 299 3.55 1.81 14.80
CA ASN A 299 2.76 1.34 15.94
C ASN A 299 1.24 1.45 15.72
N MET A 300 0.80 2.02 14.60
CA MET A 300 -0.61 2.29 14.32
C MET A 300 -1.35 1.16 13.62
N ASP A 301 -0.61 0.28 12.97
CA ASP A 301 -1.17 -0.87 12.30
C ASP A 301 -1.68 -1.86 13.35
N ASP A 302 -3.00 -1.93 13.50
CA ASP A 302 -3.64 -3.05 14.16
C ASP A 302 -3.85 -4.15 13.13
N THR A 303 -3.31 -5.33 13.41
CA THR A 303 -3.59 -6.46 12.54
C THR A 303 -5.04 -6.85 12.77
N SER A 304 -5.86 -6.74 11.72
CA SER A 304 -7.30 -6.99 11.77
C SER A 304 -7.63 -8.47 11.92
N TYR A 305 -7.13 -9.12 12.97
CA TYR A 305 -7.28 -10.56 13.22
C TYR A 305 -8.75 -10.93 13.36
N VAL A 306 -9.55 -10.06 14.00
CA VAL A 306 -10.99 -10.28 14.16
C VAL A 306 -11.67 -10.30 12.80
N GLU A 307 -11.40 -9.31 11.94
CA GLU A 307 -12.00 -9.26 10.60
C GLU A 307 -11.54 -10.42 9.71
N ILE A 308 -10.26 -10.81 9.77
CA ILE A 308 -9.74 -11.97 9.04
C ILE A 308 -10.40 -13.27 9.55
N PHE A 309 -10.62 -13.41 10.86
CA PHE A 309 -11.30 -14.57 11.42
C PHE A 309 -12.78 -14.61 11.02
N VAL A 310 -13.45 -13.45 11.04
CA VAL A 310 -14.85 -13.32 10.59
C VAL A 310 -14.98 -13.68 9.11
N THR A 311 -14.07 -13.20 8.24
CA THR A 311 -14.11 -13.58 6.82
C THR A 311 -13.79 -15.05 6.60
N ALA A 312 -12.82 -15.60 7.32
CA ALA A 312 -12.49 -17.02 7.23
C ALA A 312 -13.67 -17.92 7.65
N GLY A 313 -14.33 -17.56 8.76
CA GLY A 313 -15.54 -18.23 9.23
C GLY A 313 -16.70 -18.13 8.22
N GLN A 314 -16.88 -16.95 7.60
CA GLN A 314 -17.86 -16.77 6.53
C GLN A 314 -17.55 -17.63 5.30
N LEU A 315 -16.30 -17.65 4.84
CA LEU A 315 -15.87 -18.45 3.69
C LEU A 315 -16.14 -19.94 3.94
N PHE A 316 -15.83 -20.42 5.14
CA PHE A 316 -16.14 -21.79 5.54
C PHE A 316 -17.64 -22.07 5.55
N TYR A 317 -18.44 -21.21 6.20
CA TYR A 317 -19.90 -21.33 6.25
C TYR A 317 -20.54 -21.34 4.85
N THR A 318 -20.17 -20.36 4.00
CA THR A 318 -20.69 -20.27 2.63
C THR A 318 -20.30 -21.47 1.77
N THR A 319 -19.14 -22.07 2.01
CA THR A 319 -18.68 -23.27 1.30
C THR A 319 -19.49 -24.50 1.69
N ILE A 320 -19.79 -24.68 2.99
CA ILE A 320 -20.67 -25.76 3.48
C ILE A 320 -22.07 -25.62 2.88
N GLU A 321 -22.68 -24.44 3.00
CA GLU A 321 -24.01 -24.19 2.43
C GLU A 321 -24.02 -24.41 0.90
N CYS A 322 -22.94 -24.06 0.21
CA CYS A 322 -22.78 -24.34 -1.22
C CYS A 322 -22.82 -25.85 -1.56
N MET A 323 -22.26 -26.69 -0.69
CA MET A 323 -22.24 -28.15 -0.86
C MET A 323 -23.61 -28.77 -0.57
N ASP A 324 -24.32 -28.26 0.44
CA ASP A 324 -25.61 -28.79 0.91
C ASP A 324 -26.81 -28.29 0.09
N LEU A 325 -26.65 -27.22 -0.70
CA LEU A 325 -27.68 -26.70 -1.60
C LEU A 325 -27.90 -27.62 -2.80
N ASP A 326 -28.73 -28.64 -2.61
CA ASP A 326 -29.37 -29.42 -3.66
C ASP A 326 -30.56 -28.64 -4.24
N GLY A 327 -30.29 -27.78 -5.22
CA GLY A 327 -31.34 -27.12 -5.97
C GLY A 327 -31.00 -25.69 -6.36
N ASP A 328 -31.29 -25.40 -7.63
CA ASP A 328 -31.06 -24.14 -8.35
C ASP A 328 -29.60 -23.76 -8.65
N ARG A 329 -29.26 -23.87 -9.94
CA ARG A 329 -27.98 -23.46 -10.52
C ARG A 329 -27.71 -21.97 -10.25
N TRP A 330 -28.74 -21.15 -10.16
CA TRP A 330 -28.60 -19.71 -9.91
C TRP A 330 -28.13 -19.39 -8.50
N ALA A 331 -28.69 -20.07 -7.49
CA ALA A 331 -28.25 -19.90 -6.11
C ALA A 331 -26.75 -20.22 -5.98
N LYS A 332 -26.29 -21.30 -6.62
CA LYS A 332 -24.86 -21.64 -6.66
C LYS A 332 -24.00 -20.56 -7.29
N VAL A 333 -24.43 -19.99 -8.43
CA VAL A 333 -23.68 -18.89 -9.09
C VAL A 333 -23.59 -17.66 -8.18
N ILE A 334 -24.70 -17.26 -7.56
CA ILE A 334 -24.74 -16.12 -6.64
C ILE A 334 -23.77 -16.34 -5.47
N ILE A 335 -23.79 -17.52 -4.86
CA ILE A 335 -22.90 -17.83 -3.73
C ILE A 335 -21.43 -17.82 -4.19
N ILE A 336 -21.08 -18.39 -5.35
CA ILE A 336 -19.70 -18.35 -5.87
C ILE A 336 -19.20 -16.92 -6.06
N ILE A 337 -20.05 -16.00 -6.54
CA ILE A 337 -19.72 -14.58 -6.69
C ILE A 337 -19.43 -13.96 -5.31
N TYR A 338 -20.27 -14.21 -4.31
CA TYR A 338 -20.05 -13.73 -2.94
C TYR A 338 -18.79 -14.31 -2.31
N THR A 339 -18.54 -15.60 -2.50
CA THR A 339 -17.31 -16.26 -2.02
C THR A 339 -16.07 -15.61 -2.63
N THR A 340 -16.09 -15.35 -3.93
CA THR A 340 -14.99 -14.66 -4.64
C THR A 340 -14.76 -13.26 -4.08
N MET A 341 -15.85 -12.52 -3.87
CA MET A 341 -15.81 -11.19 -3.27
C MET A 341 -15.22 -11.21 -1.86
N SER A 342 -15.65 -12.14 -0.99
CA SER A 342 -15.12 -12.31 0.36
C SER A 342 -13.64 -12.70 0.36
N ILE A 343 -13.19 -13.54 -0.58
CA ILE A 343 -11.76 -13.87 -0.76
C ILE A 343 -10.97 -12.60 -1.09
N LEU A 344 -11.43 -11.79 -2.06
CA LEU A 344 -10.74 -10.56 -2.46
C LEU A 344 -10.67 -9.55 -1.32
N GLN A 345 -11.75 -9.39 -0.55
CA GLN A 345 -11.74 -8.54 0.64
C GLN A 345 -10.75 -9.05 1.69
N THR A 346 -10.74 -10.35 1.97
CA THR A 346 -9.81 -10.97 2.93
C THR A 346 -8.36 -10.75 2.49
N LEU A 347 -8.06 -11.02 1.22
CA LEU A 347 -6.74 -10.78 0.64
C LEU A 347 -6.35 -9.31 0.75
N SER A 348 -7.29 -8.39 0.51
CA SER A 348 -7.01 -6.96 0.66
C SER A 348 -6.60 -6.59 2.08
N LEU A 349 -7.29 -7.11 3.11
CA LEU A 349 -6.99 -6.87 4.53
C LEU A 349 -5.63 -7.48 4.94
N ILE A 350 -5.29 -8.64 4.40
CA ILE A 350 -3.97 -9.28 4.61
C ILE A 350 -2.85 -8.47 3.95
N MET A 351 -3.08 -8.00 2.73
CA MET A 351 -2.05 -7.31 1.95
C MET A 351 -1.78 -5.89 2.44
N LEU A 352 -2.83 -5.15 2.78
CA LEU A 352 -2.74 -3.77 3.24
C LEU A 352 -3.46 -3.68 4.57
N HIS A 353 -2.72 -3.50 5.65
CA HIS A 353 -3.28 -3.56 7.00
C HIS A 353 -4.32 -2.46 7.22
N LYS A 354 -5.30 -2.76 8.08
CA LYS A 354 -6.25 -1.78 8.58
C LYS A 354 -5.54 -0.88 9.58
N GLN A 355 -5.91 0.40 9.58
CA GLN A 355 -5.45 1.35 10.58
C GLN A 355 -6.64 1.77 11.44
N MET A 356 -6.38 1.98 12.73
CA MET A 356 -7.41 2.32 13.71
C MET A 356 -7.66 3.82 13.81
N SER A 357 -6.65 4.62 13.51
CA SER A 357 -6.68 6.09 13.51
C SER A 357 -5.82 6.62 12.37
N ALA A 358 -5.96 7.91 12.05
CA ALA A 358 -5.05 8.59 11.14
C ALA A 358 -3.76 9.01 11.87
N PHE A 359 -2.63 8.93 11.18
CA PHE A 359 -1.35 9.43 11.69
C PHE A 359 -1.17 10.87 11.28
N SER A 360 -0.94 11.76 12.24
CA SER A 360 -0.71 13.18 12.00
C SER A 360 0.75 13.54 12.20
N ILE A 361 1.38 14.06 11.15
CA ILE A 361 2.71 14.68 11.16
C ILE A 361 2.54 16.17 11.41
N LYS A 362 3.38 16.76 12.26
CA LYS A 362 3.43 18.21 12.42
C LYS A 362 4.15 18.84 11.22
N GLU A 363 3.51 19.83 10.60
CA GLU A 363 4.13 20.64 9.55
C GLU A 363 5.30 21.48 10.09
N ASP A 364 6.39 21.57 9.32
CA ASP A 364 7.54 22.39 9.70
C ASP A 364 7.19 23.87 9.56
N GLU A 365 7.44 24.64 10.62
CA GLU A 365 7.13 26.08 10.65
C GLU A 365 8.14 26.88 9.80
N ASP A 366 9.35 26.36 9.61
CA ASP A 366 10.49 27.06 9.00
C ASP A 366 10.43 27.13 7.47
N GLU A 367 9.73 26.22 6.81
CA GLU A 367 9.62 26.20 5.34
C GLU A 367 8.77 27.38 4.80
N LYS A 368 7.94 27.98 5.68
CA LYS A 368 7.05 29.10 5.35
C LYS A 368 7.81 30.36 4.93
N ILE A 369 9.07 30.52 5.37
CA ILE A 369 9.84 31.75 5.14
C ILE A 369 10.45 31.78 3.72
N ARG A 370 10.69 30.62 3.08
CA ARG A 370 11.41 30.59 1.80
C ARG A 370 10.57 30.87 0.56
N ASN A 371 9.26 30.66 0.61
CA ASN A 371 8.40 30.82 -0.56
C ASN A 371 7.81 32.24 -0.70
N ASP A 372 7.80 33.05 0.36
CA ASP A 372 7.24 34.42 0.32
C ASP A 372 8.23 35.47 -0.21
N ASP A 373 9.53 35.17 -0.25
CA ASP A 373 10.56 36.14 -0.69
C ASP A 373 10.81 36.15 -2.22
N GLY A 374 10.09 35.33 -3.00
CA GLY A 374 10.38 35.07 -4.42
C GLY A 374 9.45 35.71 -5.45
N ASP A 375 8.25 36.19 -5.07
CA ASP A 375 7.23 36.65 -6.02
C ASP A 375 6.66 38.02 -5.66
N SER A 376 7.46 39.07 -5.85
CA SER A 376 6.93 40.42 -6.05
C SER A 376 8.03 41.41 -6.49
N THR A 377 8.63 41.19 -7.67
CA THR A 377 9.03 42.25 -8.62
C THR A 377 9.59 41.64 -9.90
N SER A 378 8.74 41.06 -10.76
CA SER A 378 9.05 41.06 -12.20
C SER A 378 8.59 42.39 -12.77
N THR A 379 9.48 43.37 -12.76
CA THR A 379 9.30 44.63 -13.48
C THR A 379 9.14 44.30 -14.97
N GLU A 380 7.94 44.47 -15.50
CA GLU A 380 7.66 44.49 -16.93
C GLU A 380 8.54 45.56 -17.58
N GLY A 381 9.63 45.13 -18.22
CA GLY A 381 10.37 45.94 -19.17
C GLY A 381 9.63 45.88 -20.51
N GLU A 382 8.92 46.95 -20.81
CA GLU A 382 8.44 47.29 -22.15
C GLU A 382 9.62 47.27 -23.13
N ASP A 383 9.59 46.39 -24.13
CA ASP A 383 10.29 46.59 -25.39
C ASP A 383 9.47 45.97 -26.52
N GLU A 384 8.47 46.74 -26.92
CA GLU A 384 7.70 46.59 -28.14
C GLU A 384 8.60 46.86 -29.36
N LYS A 385 9.07 45.79 -30.03
CA LYS A 385 9.61 45.86 -31.40
C LYS A 385 8.72 45.09 -32.36
N THR A 386 7.83 45.87 -32.95
CA THR A 386 7.07 45.66 -34.18
C THR A 386 8.00 45.29 -35.35
N LEU A 387 7.70 44.23 -36.10
CA LEU A 387 8.01 44.08 -37.54
C LEU A 387 7.03 43.04 -38.15
N PRO A 388 6.71 43.11 -39.46
CA PRO A 388 5.34 43.06 -39.93
C PRO A 388 4.98 41.80 -40.71
N ASN A 389 3.67 41.63 -40.83
CA ASN A 389 2.95 40.71 -41.70
C ASN A 389 3.53 40.63 -43.12
N HIS A 390 3.66 39.41 -43.64
CA HIS A 390 3.54 39.15 -45.06
C HIS A 390 2.70 37.86 -45.25
N GLU A 391 1.47 38.05 -45.72
CA GLU A 391 0.66 37.01 -46.37
C GLU A 391 1.28 36.76 -47.77
N ASP A 392 1.37 35.50 -48.19
CA ASP A 392 0.55 34.97 -49.30
C ASP A 392 1.09 33.67 -49.94
N SER A 393 0.12 32.83 -50.29
CA SER A 393 0.04 31.96 -51.47
C SER A 393 0.81 30.63 -51.57
N VAL A 394 0.02 29.57 -51.41
CA VAL A 394 -0.17 28.39 -52.29
C VAL A 394 0.64 28.32 -53.59
N SER A 395 1.38 27.23 -53.79
CA SER A 395 1.37 26.43 -55.04
C SER A 395 1.99 25.04 -54.85
N THR A 396 1.26 24.04 -55.35
CA THR A 396 1.66 22.67 -55.67
C THR A 396 2.78 22.62 -56.71
N GLU A 397 3.70 21.67 -56.60
CA GLU A 397 4.15 20.80 -57.72
C GLU A 397 5.15 19.74 -57.23
N ASP A 398 4.89 18.51 -57.67
CA ASP A 398 5.79 17.36 -57.67
C ASP A 398 7.01 17.63 -58.58
N GLU A 399 8.21 17.20 -58.19
CA GLU A 399 9.08 16.50 -59.14
C GLU A 399 10.24 15.75 -58.47
N ASP A 400 10.44 14.56 -59.00
CA ASP A 400 11.51 13.59 -58.78
C ASP A 400 12.93 14.18 -58.89
N LYS A 401 13.83 13.78 -57.99
CA LYS A 401 15.23 13.50 -58.38
C LYS A 401 15.99 12.59 -57.42
N LYS A 402 16.39 11.45 -57.99
CA LYS A 402 17.47 10.53 -57.59
C LYS A 402 18.69 11.24 -57.00
N THR A 403 19.27 10.69 -55.92
CA THR A 403 20.72 10.49 -55.77
C THR A 403 20.98 9.34 -54.77
N GLN A 404 21.67 8.29 -55.23
CA GLN A 404 22.37 7.25 -54.44
C GLN A 404 23.81 7.73 -54.17
N PRO A 405 24.67 6.99 -53.45
CA PRO A 405 24.55 6.42 -52.11
C PRO A 405 25.65 7.03 -51.19
N ASN A 406 25.58 6.82 -49.88
CA ASN A 406 26.79 6.93 -49.06
C ASN A 406 26.78 5.83 -48.01
N ASP A 407 27.80 4.99 -48.12
CA ASP A 407 28.21 4.00 -47.14
C ASP A 407 28.59 4.70 -45.83
N GLY A 408 28.07 4.18 -44.73
CA GLY A 408 28.26 4.75 -43.40
C GLY A 408 27.84 3.76 -42.33
N ASP A 409 28.73 2.80 -42.11
CA ASP A 409 28.89 1.96 -40.92
C ASP A 409 28.15 2.50 -39.67
N SER A 410 27.13 1.76 -39.22
CA SER A 410 26.54 1.95 -37.90
C SER A 410 26.17 0.60 -37.31
N THR A 411 26.98 0.23 -36.32
CA THR A 411 26.72 -0.82 -35.33
C THR A 411 25.43 -0.47 -34.59
N SER A 412 24.37 -1.23 -34.88
CA SER A 412 23.12 -1.20 -34.14
C SER A 412 23.31 -1.93 -32.81
N VAL A 413 23.50 -1.16 -31.74
CA VAL A 413 23.20 -1.62 -30.38
C VAL A 413 21.75 -1.28 -30.10
N GLU A 414 20.98 -2.33 -29.83
CA GLU A 414 19.55 -2.31 -29.51
C GLU A 414 19.20 -1.27 -28.41
N ASP A 415 18.63 -0.12 -28.80
CA ASP A 415 17.81 0.70 -27.90
C ASP A 415 16.36 0.21 -27.98
N GLY A 416 16.13 -0.94 -27.35
CA GLY A 416 14.86 -1.65 -27.31
C GLY A 416 14.20 -1.62 -25.93
N ARG A 417 14.25 -0.50 -25.20
CA ARG A 417 13.65 -0.45 -23.85
C ARG A 417 13.17 0.92 -23.38
N LYS A 418 12.38 1.65 -24.19
CA LYS A 418 11.73 2.90 -23.72
C LYS A 418 10.23 3.04 -24.00
N HIS A 419 9.58 2.05 -24.61
CA HIS A 419 8.17 2.18 -25.03
C HIS A 419 7.12 1.55 -24.10
N PHE A 420 7.48 1.05 -22.92
CA PHE A 420 6.52 0.37 -22.01
C PHE A 420 6.02 1.22 -20.83
N GLU A 421 6.52 2.45 -20.63
CA GLU A 421 6.17 3.25 -19.44
C GLU A 421 4.93 4.14 -19.64
N LEU A 422 4.64 4.56 -20.87
CA LEU A 422 3.60 5.57 -21.17
C LEU A 422 2.14 5.09 -20.95
N SER A 423 1.89 3.79 -20.80
CA SER A 423 0.53 3.26 -20.57
C SER A 423 0.15 3.12 -19.09
N THR A 424 1.07 3.37 -18.16
CA THR A 424 0.79 3.25 -16.71
C THR A 424 0.46 4.56 -16.01
N ASP A 425 0.88 5.71 -16.57
CA ASP A 425 0.60 7.01 -15.97
C ASP A 425 -0.91 7.36 -15.95
N ILE A 426 -1.70 6.74 -16.84
CA ILE A 426 -3.16 6.91 -16.90
C ILE A 426 -3.87 6.26 -15.69
N LEU A 427 -3.31 5.20 -15.11
CA LEU A 427 -3.86 4.58 -13.90
C LEU A 427 -3.42 5.30 -12.62
N ASP A 428 -2.31 6.03 -12.68
CA ASP A 428 -1.78 6.74 -11.52
C ASP A 428 -2.51 8.09 -11.31
N HIS A 429 -3.12 8.68 -12.34
CA HIS A 429 -3.62 10.07 -12.29
C HIS A 429 -5.08 10.25 -11.84
N GLU A 430 -5.84 9.18 -11.64
CA GLU A 430 -7.22 9.31 -11.17
C GLU A 430 -7.29 9.37 -9.65
N ASP A 431 -7.69 10.53 -9.14
CA ASP A 431 -8.26 10.64 -7.81
C ASP A 431 -9.36 9.57 -7.67
N VAL A 432 -9.08 8.59 -6.82
CA VAL A 432 -9.89 7.42 -6.51
C VAL A 432 -11.11 7.89 -5.70
N SER A 433 -12.05 8.60 -6.32
CA SER A 433 -13.30 9.03 -5.66
C SER A 433 -14.54 8.43 -6.32
N ILE A 434 -14.62 8.34 -7.66
CA ILE A 434 -15.77 7.68 -8.33
C ILE A 434 -15.36 6.93 -9.60
N SER A 435 -14.44 7.47 -10.42
CA SER A 435 -13.99 6.81 -11.67
C SER A 435 -13.31 5.45 -11.41
N SER A 436 -12.51 5.36 -10.35
CA SER A 436 -11.92 4.10 -9.87
C SER A 436 -12.94 3.05 -9.39
N MET A 437 -14.14 3.43 -8.96
CA MET A 437 -15.21 2.46 -8.69
C MET A 437 -15.74 1.86 -9.99
N PHE A 438 -15.81 2.63 -11.09
CA PHE A 438 -16.24 2.16 -12.40
C PHE A 438 -15.16 1.41 -13.17
N ILE A 439 -13.92 1.90 -13.19
CA ILE A 439 -12.76 1.25 -13.83
C ILE A 439 -12.29 0.06 -12.99
N GLY A 440 -12.27 0.23 -11.67
CA GLY A 440 -12.10 -0.85 -10.71
C GLY A 440 -13.19 -1.90 -10.86
N SER A 441 -14.45 -1.54 -11.14
CA SER A 441 -15.51 -2.50 -11.46
C SER A 441 -15.17 -3.32 -12.71
N ALA A 442 -14.57 -2.75 -13.76
CA ALA A 442 -14.15 -3.51 -14.95
C ALA A 442 -12.96 -4.46 -14.67
N ALA A 443 -11.95 -4.02 -13.93
CA ALA A 443 -10.82 -4.86 -13.52
C ALA A 443 -11.23 -5.91 -12.47
N SER A 444 -12.16 -5.56 -11.59
CA SER A 444 -12.79 -6.43 -10.59
C SER A 444 -13.69 -7.45 -11.26
N LEU A 445 -14.44 -7.08 -12.30
CA LEU A 445 -15.20 -8.02 -13.11
C LEU A 445 -14.26 -9.01 -13.79
N LEU A 446 -13.08 -8.58 -14.20
CA LEU A 446 -12.06 -9.45 -14.79
C LEU A 446 -11.46 -10.44 -13.79
N ILE A 447 -11.06 -9.96 -12.60
CA ILE A 447 -10.52 -10.84 -11.56
C ILE A 447 -11.62 -11.76 -11.01
N ALA A 448 -12.80 -11.20 -10.75
CA ALA A 448 -13.97 -11.97 -10.34
C ALA A 448 -14.38 -12.96 -11.41
N SER A 449 -14.30 -12.65 -12.72
CA SER A 449 -14.58 -13.65 -13.74
C SER A 449 -13.52 -14.72 -13.78
N VAL A 450 -12.23 -14.42 -13.62
CA VAL A 450 -11.18 -15.45 -13.59
C VAL A 450 -11.40 -16.38 -12.38
N CYS A 451 -11.75 -15.83 -11.22
CA CYS A 451 -12.10 -16.62 -10.04
C CYS A 451 -13.41 -17.42 -10.24
N VAL A 452 -14.46 -16.81 -10.78
CA VAL A 452 -15.74 -17.48 -11.08
C VAL A 452 -15.56 -18.55 -12.15
N ILE A 453 -14.76 -18.31 -13.19
CA ILE A 453 -14.39 -19.29 -14.22
C ILE A 453 -13.58 -20.43 -13.59
N GLY A 454 -12.61 -20.12 -12.71
CA GLY A 454 -11.84 -21.13 -11.98
C GLY A 454 -12.74 -21.99 -11.08
N CYS A 455 -13.65 -21.38 -10.34
CA CYS A 455 -14.64 -22.07 -9.51
C CYS A 455 -15.65 -22.88 -10.34
N LEU A 456 -16.09 -22.36 -11.49
CA LEU A 456 -16.96 -23.09 -12.42
C LEU A 456 -16.23 -24.29 -13.04
N ILE A 457 -14.97 -24.13 -13.46
CA ILE A 457 -14.14 -25.23 -13.97
C ILE A 457 -13.95 -26.28 -12.87
N GLY A 458 -13.60 -25.87 -11.65
CA GLY A 458 -13.49 -26.76 -10.48
C GLY A 458 -14.78 -27.51 -10.18
N ALA A 459 -15.92 -26.82 -10.14
CA ALA A 459 -17.23 -27.42 -9.91
C ALA A 459 -17.66 -28.35 -11.06
N THR A 460 -17.29 -28.03 -12.30
CA THR A 460 -17.57 -28.90 -13.46
C THR A 460 -16.71 -30.16 -13.42
N ILE A 461 -15.43 -30.05 -13.03
CA ILE A 461 -14.53 -31.20 -12.85
C ILE A 461 -15.03 -32.10 -11.70
N ILE A 462 -15.46 -31.51 -10.58
CA ILE A 462 -16.01 -32.25 -9.44
C ILE A 462 -17.36 -32.91 -9.79
N GLY A 463 -18.21 -32.23 -10.56
CA GLY A 463 -19.50 -32.78 -11.01
C GLY A 463 -19.41 -33.86 -12.09
N TYR A 464 -18.25 -34.01 -12.75
CA TYR A 464 -17.98 -35.08 -13.74
C TYR A 464 -17.28 -36.30 -13.14
N LEU A 465 -16.93 -36.29 -11.86
CA LEU A 465 -16.50 -37.50 -11.18
C LEU A 465 -17.70 -38.46 -11.07
N PRO A 466 -17.59 -39.70 -11.61
CA PRO A 466 -18.66 -40.69 -11.44
C PRO A 466 -18.85 -40.96 -9.95
N LYS A 467 -20.11 -40.94 -9.51
CA LYS A 467 -20.51 -41.22 -8.12
C LYS A 467 -20.03 -42.58 -7.64
#